data_AF-A0A0C4DUR4-F1
#
_entry.id   AF-A0A0C4DUR4-F1
#
_cell.length_a   1.000
_cell.length_b   1.000
_cell.length_c   1.000
_cell.angle_alpha   90.00
_cell.angle_beta   90.00
_cell.angle_gamma   90.00
#
_symmetry.space_group_name_H-M   'P 1'
#
loop_
_entity.id
_entity.type
_entity.pdbx_description
1 polymer ?
#
loop_
_entity_poly.entity_id
_entity_poly.type
_entity_poly.pdbx_seq_one_letter_code
_entity_poly.pdbx_strand_id
1 'polypeptide(L)'
;MAPGMSLMSIEAILILGNDATRIFAKYYTAPHHALPGADQADSSIAPPSPYADVKAQESFEKGLIEKTAKQTGDIILYDSHIVLYKMESDVMMYVVGSLEENEVLLYNVMLAMRDSLHLLFKTTVDRRTIVENYDLVALAIDEIVDDGVILETDPTIVVQRVSRAPSQDTSNLSRMDPFSEQAVNNLAQIGRAKLSDWLRQGL
;
A
#
# COMPACT_ATOMS: atom_id res chain seq x y z
N MET A 1 -21.10 -13.82 19.63
CA MET A 1 -20.52 -14.59 18.51
C MET A 1 -19.56 -13.64 17.84
N ALA A 2 -18.29 -13.99 17.71
CA ALA A 2 -17.37 -13.14 16.95
C ALA A 2 -17.89 -13.07 15.51
N PRO A 3 -18.21 -11.89 14.97
CA PRO A 3 -18.58 -11.77 13.57
C PRO A 3 -17.43 -12.31 12.72
N GLY A 4 -17.76 -12.89 11.57
CA GLY A 4 -16.81 -13.63 10.73
C GLY A 4 -15.49 -12.88 10.56
N MET A 5 -14.36 -13.58 10.75
CA MET A 5 -13.01 -13.02 10.73
C MET A 5 -12.66 -12.51 9.32
N SER A 6 -13.14 -11.32 8.97
CA SER A 6 -12.63 -10.54 7.84
C SER A 6 -11.53 -9.62 8.35
N LEU A 7 -10.42 -9.54 7.61
CA LEU A 7 -9.35 -8.58 7.86
C LEU A 7 -9.56 -7.27 7.07
N MET A 8 -10.66 -7.17 6.31
CA MET A 8 -10.99 -5.98 5.54
C MET A 8 -11.42 -4.87 6.48
N SER A 9 -10.60 -3.82 6.58
CA SER A 9 -10.87 -2.64 7.38
C SER A 9 -11.16 -1.40 6.54
N ILE A 10 -10.71 -1.39 5.28
CA ILE A 10 -10.84 -0.24 4.39
C ILE A 10 -11.69 -0.59 3.20
N GLU A 11 -12.72 0.21 2.96
CA GLU A 11 -13.64 0.07 1.83
C GLU A 11 -13.24 0.98 0.67
N ALA A 12 -12.69 2.17 0.95
CA ALA A 12 -12.17 3.04 -0.10
C ALA A 12 -11.07 3.99 0.39
N ILE A 13 -10.16 4.33 -0.52
CA ILE A 13 -9.20 5.44 -0.40
C ILE A 13 -9.42 6.39 -1.57
N LEU A 14 -9.63 7.67 -1.27
CA LEU A 14 -9.92 8.69 -2.26
C LEU A 14 -8.99 9.90 -2.08
N ILE A 15 -8.53 10.47 -3.18
CA ILE A 15 -7.90 11.78 -3.23
C ILE A 15 -8.68 12.60 -4.26
N LEU A 16 -9.32 13.66 -3.78
CA LEU A 16 -10.20 14.51 -4.57
C LEU A 16 -9.64 15.94 -4.60
N GLY A 17 -9.78 16.62 -5.74
CA GLY A 17 -9.57 18.06 -5.82
C GLY A 17 -10.69 18.83 -5.13
N ASN A 18 -10.44 20.08 -4.74
CA ASN A 18 -11.45 20.95 -4.12
C ASN A 18 -12.71 21.18 -5.01
N ASP A 19 -12.62 20.91 -6.30
CA ASP A 19 -13.69 20.98 -7.29
C ASP A 19 -14.48 19.66 -7.47
N ALA A 20 -14.28 18.68 -6.56
CA ALA A 20 -14.81 17.32 -6.66
C ALA A 20 -14.31 16.55 -7.88
N THR A 21 -13.18 16.95 -8.46
CA THR A 21 -12.50 16.12 -9.46
C THR A 21 -11.77 14.96 -8.79
N ARG A 22 -11.98 13.76 -9.29
CA ARG A 22 -11.27 12.56 -8.84
C ARG A 22 -9.82 12.62 -9.32
N ILE A 23 -8.88 12.59 -8.38
CA ILE A 23 -7.44 12.48 -8.67
C ILE A 23 -7.01 11.02 -8.49
N PHE A 24 -7.40 10.41 -7.37
CA PHE A 24 -7.21 8.98 -7.09
C PHE A 24 -8.47 8.43 -6.44
N ALA A 25 -8.88 7.23 -6.85
CA ALA A 25 -9.93 6.49 -6.15
C ALA A 25 -9.67 5.00 -6.27
N LYS A 26 -9.63 4.32 -5.12
CA LYS A 26 -9.55 2.87 -5.04
C LYS A 26 -10.64 2.40 -4.08
N TYR A 27 -11.60 1.66 -4.63
CA TYR A 27 -12.68 1.02 -3.90
C TYR A 27 -12.35 -0.47 -3.77
N TYR A 28 -12.30 -0.96 -2.54
CA TYR A 28 -11.96 -2.33 -2.22
C TYR A 28 -13.22 -3.19 -2.12
N THR A 29 -13.10 -4.46 -2.47
CA THR A 29 -14.17 -5.45 -2.33
C THR A 29 -13.57 -6.66 -1.64
N ALA A 30 -14.23 -7.17 -0.60
CA ALA A 30 -13.74 -8.32 0.15
C ALA A 30 -13.53 -9.54 -0.79
N PRO A 31 -12.30 -10.07 -0.93
CA PRO A 31 -12.05 -11.22 -1.80
C PRO A 31 -12.62 -12.53 -1.23
N HIS A 32 -12.85 -12.60 0.09
CA HIS A 32 -13.03 -13.87 0.83
C HIS A 32 -14.48 -14.24 1.18
N HIS A 33 -15.49 -13.55 0.67
CA HIS A 33 -16.88 -14.00 0.82
C HIS A 33 -17.26 -15.17 -0.11
N ALA A 34 -16.33 -15.65 -0.95
CA ALA A 34 -16.47 -16.92 -1.64
C ALA A 34 -16.11 -18.08 -0.69
N LEU A 35 -17.13 -18.79 -0.20
CA LEU A 35 -16.95 -20.03 0.56
C LEU A 35 -16.05 -21.02 -0.22
N PRO A 36 -15.08 -21.69 0.42
CA PRO A 36 -14.27 -22.71 -0.23
C PRO A 36 -15.17 -23.91 -0.58
N GLY A 37 -15.50 -24.04 -1.88
CA GLY A 37 -16.38 -25.08 -2.40
C GLY A 37 -17.54 -24.57 -3.26
N ALA A 38 -17.73 -23.26 -3.40
CA ALA A 38 -18.62 -22.71 -4.41
C ALA A 38 -17.88 -22.68 -5.76
N ASP A 39 -18.32 -23.51 -6.70
CA ASP A 39 -17.99 -23.37 -8.12
C ASP A 39 -18.13 -21.90 -8.55
N GLN A 40 -17.29 -21.46 -9.49
CA GLN A 40 -17.14 -20.08 -10.01
C GLN A 40 -18.41 -19.46 -10.65
N ALA A 41 -19.61 -19.94 -10.32
CA ALA A 41 -20.87 -19.56 -10.93
C ALA A 41 -21.74 -18.63 -10.07
N ASP A 42 -21.40 -18.36 -8.79
CA ASP A 42 -22.28 -17.58 -7.92
C ASP A 42 -21.56 -16.44 -7.18
N SER A 43 -21.18 -15.42 -7.93
CA SER A 43 -20.70 -14.12 -7.41
C SER A 43 -21.80 -13.28 -6.73
N SER A 44 -22.91 -13.90 -6.31
CA SER A 44 -24.08 -13.22 -5.71
C SER A 44 -24.15 -13.29 -4.18
N ILE A 45 -23.21 -14.00 -3.53
CA ILE A 45 -23.23 -14.24 -2.08
C ILE A 45 -22.35 -13.25 -1.29
N ALA A 46 -21.45 -12.52 -1.96
CA ALA A 46 -20.83 -11.34 -1.36
C ALA A 46 -21.81 -10.16 -1.46
N PRO A 47 -22.06 -9.38 -0.38
CA PRO A 47 -22.81 -8.15 -0.53
C PRO A 47 -22.13 -7.32 -1.63
N PRO A 48 -22.87 -6.88 -2.67
CA PRO A 48 -22.28 -6.06 -3.71
C PRO A 48 -21.67 -4.84 -3.05
N SER A 49 -20.43 -4.51 -3.43
CA SER A 49 -19.79 -3.27 -2.98
C SER A 49 -20.81 -2.13 -3.15
N PRO A 50 -21.04 -1.28 -2.12
CA PRO A 50 -22.07 -0.25 -2.17
C PRO A 50 -21.88 0.74 -3.34
N TYR A 51 -20.67 0.76 -3.91
CA TYR A 51 -20.28 1.61 -5.04
C TYR A 51 -19.83 0.78 -6.26
N ALA A 52 -20.63 -0.22 -6.65
CA ALA A 52 -20.36 -1.09 -7.80
C ALA A 52 -20.25 -0.34 -9.14
N ASP A 53 -21.03 0.73 -9.32
CA ASP A 53 -21.04 1.54 -10.54
C ASP A 53 -20.31 2.87 -10.34
N VAL A 54 -19.64 3.35 -11.39
CA VAL A 54 -18.94 4.66 -11.42
C VAL A 54 -19.89 5.80 -11.02
N LYS A 55 -21.16 5.74 -11.46
CA LYS A 55 -22.17 6.75 -11.12
C LYS A 55 -22.46 6.81 -9.61
N ALA A 56 -22.46 5.66 -8.94
CA ALA A 56 -22.66 5.60 -7.49
C ALA A 56 -21.44 6.18 -6.76
N GLN A 57 -20.22 5.84 -7.23
CA GLN A 57 -18.97 6.40 -6.70
C GLN A 57 -18.93 7.92 -6.83
N GLU A 58 -19.21 8.48 -8.01
CA GLU A 58 -19.21 9.93 -8.24
C GLU A 58 -20.25 10.66 -7.37
N SER A 59 -21.43 10.07 -7.16
CA SER A 59 -22.45 10.63 -6.29
C SER A 59 -21.98 10.67 -4.83
N PHE A 60 -21.30 9.62 -4.37
CA PHE A 60 -20.72 9.54 -3.03
C PHE A 60 -19.58 10.55 -2.85
N GLU A 61 -18.63 10.62 -3.80
CA GLU A 61 -17.51 11.56 -3.80
C GLU A 61 -17.97 13.01 -3.73
N LYS A 62 -18.98 13.37 -4.53
CA LYS A 62 -19.56 14.71 -4.50
C LYS A 62 -20.18 15.04 -3.15
N GLY A 63 -20.94 14.10 -2.57
CA GLY A 63 -21.54 14.28 -1.26
C GLY A 63 -20.51 14.39 -0.13
N LEU A 64 -19.38 13.69 -0.23
CA LEU A 64 -18.27 13.83 0.71
C LEU A 64 -17.71 15.24 0.73
N ILE A 65 -17.35 15.79 -0.43
CA ILE A 65 -16.82 17.16 -0.51
C ILE A 65 -17.82 18.17 0.05
N GLU A 66 -19.10 18.07 -0.30
CA GLU A 66 -20.11 18.99 0.19
C GLU A 66 -20.21 19.00 1.73
N LYS A 67 -20.01 17.84 2.37
CA LYS A 67 -20.01 17.71 3.84
C LYS A 67 -18.72 18.19 4.47
N THR A 68 -17.57 17.80 3.92
CA THR A 68 -16.27 18.12 4.53
C THR A 68 -15.79 19.54 4.24
N ALA A 69 -16.21 20.16 3.14
CA ALA A 69 -15.81 21.54 2.80
C ALA A 69 -16.29 22.58 3.83
N LYS A 70 -17.35 22.28 4.58
CA LYS A 70 -17.94 23.18 5.59
C LYS A 70 -17.56 22.81 7.03
N GLN A 71 -16.89 21.67 7.22
CA GLN A 71 -16.59 21.12 8.54
C GLN A 71 -15.08 21.07 8.78
N THR A 72 -14.64 21.75 9.83
CA THR A 72 -13.28 21.63 10.36
C THR A 72 -13.23 20.45 11.33
N GLY A 73 -12.85 19.29 10.82
CA GLY A 73 -12.71 18.05 11.58
C GLY A 73 -11.81 17.07 10.81
N ASP A 74 -11.56 15.91 11.40
CA ASP A 74 -10.78 14.84 10.78
C ASP A 74 -11.61 13.56 10.53
N ILE A 75 -12.85 13.50 11.05
CA ILE A 75 -13.75 12.34 10.98
C ILE A 75 -15.21 12.79 10.84
N ILE A 76 -15.97 12.11 9.98
CA ILE A 76 -17.42 12.24 9.85
C ILE A 76 -18.08 10.87 9.66
N LEU A 77 -19.37 10.83 9.94
CA LEU A 77 -20.23 9.74 9.53
C LEU A 77 -20.97 10.13 8.24
N TYR A 78 -20.82 9.34 7.18
CA TYR A 78 -21.51 9.57 5.92
C TYR A 78 -21.93 8.28 5.24
N ASP A 79 -23.19 8.23 4.83
CA ASP A 79 -23.79 7.09 4.12
C ASP A 79 -23.60 5.74 4.83
N SER A 80 -23.70 5.74 6.17
CA SER A 80 -23.42 4.57 7.01
C SER A 80 -21.97 4.07 6.92
N HIS A 81 -21.02 4.96 6.70
CA HIS A 81 -19.58 4.68 6.75
C HIS A 81 -18.87 5.68 7.67
N ILE A 82 -17.78 5.22 8.29
CA ILE A 82 -16.85 6.08 9.00
C ILE A 82 -15.88 6.63 7.96
N VAL A 83 -15.82 7.94 7.83
CA VAL A 83 -14.97 8.61 6.85
C VAL A 83 -14.02 9.55 7.55
N LEU A 84 -12.74 9.29 7.37
CA LEU A 84 -11.66 10.14 7.83
C LEU A 84 -11.18 10.97 6.68
N TYR A 85 -10.83 12.21 6.96
CA TYR A 85 -10.42 13.12 5.91
C TYR A 85 -9.36 14.10 6.39
N LYS A 86 -8.53 14.52 5.45
CA LYS A 86 -7.56 15.59 5.69
C LYS A 86 -7.36 16.44 4.45
N MET A 87 -7.31 17.74 4.64
CA MET A 87 -6.99 18.70 3.61
C MET A 87 -5.49 18.94 3.57
N GLU A 88 -4.87 18.78 2.40
CA GLU A 88 -3.48 19.15 2.13
C GLU A 88 -3.48 20.10 0.93
N SER A 89 -3.08 21.36 1.13
CA SER A 89 -3.12 22.40 0.09
C SER A 89 -4.50 22.52 -0.60
N ASP A 90 -4.62 22.07 -1.85
CA ASP A 90 -5.82 22.11 -2.70
C ASP A 90 -6.46 20.73 -2.95
N VAL A 91 -6.02 19.71 -2.22
CA VAL A 91 -6.54 18.34 -2.28
C VAL A 91 -7.13 17.87 -0.95
N MET A 92 -8.14 17.02 -1.06
CA MET A 92 -8.78 16.34 0.05
C MET A 92 -8.49 14.85 -0.02
N MET A 93 -7.90 14.32 1.04
CA MET A 93 -7.63 12.90 1.21
C MET A 93 -8.72 12.27 2.07
N TYR A 94 -9.18 11.08 1.71
CA TYR A 94 -10.22 10.35 2.42
C TYR A 94 -9.85 8.88 2.60
N VAL A 95 -10.16 8.35 3.79
CA VAL A 95 -10.16 6.92 4.11
C VAL A 95 -11.57 6.56 4.58
N VAL A 96 -12.18 5.58 3.91
CA VAL A 96 -13.54 5.10 4.19
C VAL A 96 -13.46 3.70 4.78
N GLY A 97 -14.09 3.51 5.93
CA GLY A 97 -14.24 2.21 6.57
C GLY A 97 -15.66 1.97 7.08
N SER A 98 -15.90 0.75 7.51
CA SER A 98 -17.20 0.32 8.03
C SER A 98 -17.54 0.98 9.38
N LEU A 99 -18.81 0.93 9.80
CA LEU A 99 -19.27 1.43 11.11
C LEU A 99 -18.69 0.69 12.30
N GLU A 100 -18.27 -0.55 12.09
CA GLU A 100 -17.74 -1.41 13.16
C GLU A 100 -16.22 -1.34 13.27
N GLU A 101 -15.56 -0.60 12.38
CA GLU A 101 -14.11 -0.49 12.33
C GLU A 101 -13.54 0.49 13.36
N ASN A 102 -12.30 0.25 13.75
CA ASN A 102 -11.61 1.10 14.72
C ASN A 102 -11.15 2.40 14.05
N GLU A 103 -11.71 3.53 14.48
CA GLU A 103 -11.44 4.83 13.87
C GLU A 103 -9.99 5.28 14.09
N VAL A 104 -9.35 4.87 15.19
CA VAL A 104 -7.94 5.17 15.47
C VAL A 104 -7.04 4.46 14.46
N LEU A 105 -7.39 3.21 14.09
CA LEU A 105 -6.64 2.45 13.10
C LEU A 105 -6.76 3.09 11.71
N LEU A 106 -7.98 3.46 11.30
CA LEU A 106 -8.20 4.16 10.05
C LEU A 106 -7.50 5.53 10.03
N TYR A 107 -7.45 6.22 11.18
CA TYR A 107 -6.78 7.52 11.30
C TYR A 107 -5.26 7.38 11.11
N ASN A 108 -4.67 6.32 11.66
CA ASN A 108 -3.27 6.00 11.42
C ASN A 108 -2.98 5.74 9.92
N VAL A 109 -3.90 5.09 9.21
CA VAL A 109 -3.78 4.90 7.75
C VAL A 109 -3.80 6.22 7.01
N MET A 110 -4.72 7.12 7.38
CA MET A 110 -4.74 8.47 6.81
C MET A 110 -3.39 9.15 7.02
N LEU A 111 -2.91 9.21 8.27
CA LEU A 111 -1.65 9.87 8.60
C LEU A 111 -0.46 9.23 7.88
N ALA A 112 -0.42 7.90 7.79
CA ALA A 112 0.60 7.17 7.05
C ALA A 112 0.62 7.57 5.57
N MET A 113 -0.54 7.64 4.92
CA MET A 113 -0.66 8.09 3.54
C MET A 113 -0.16 9.53 3.38
N ARG A 114 -0.66 10.46 4.20
CA ARG A 114 -0.27 11.87 4.14
C ARG A 114 1.24 12.06 4.36
N ASP A 115 1.79 11.46 5.42
CA ASP A 115 3.22 11.58 5.72
C ASP A 115 4.10 10.92 4.68
N SER A 116 3.69 9.76 4.14
CA SER A 116 4.42 9.09 3.07
C SER A 116 4.51 9.98 1.83
N LEU A 117 3.42 10.65 1.44
CA LEU A 117 3.43 11.57 0.30
C LEU A 117 4.33 12.78 0.55
N HIS A 118 4.31 13.37 1.74
CA HIS A 118 5.24 14.46 2.10
C HIS A 118 6.71 14.01 2.02
N LEU A 119 7.02 12.81 2.51
CA LEU A 119 8.37 12.24 2.46
C LEU A 119 8.82 11.88 1.04
N LEU A 120 7.92 11.34 0.21
CA LEU A 120 8.22 10.95 -1.17
C LEU A 120 8.46 12.17 -2.06
N PHE A 121 7.58 13.18 -1.99
CA PHE A 121 7.66 14.34 -2.86
C PHE A 121 8.75 15.33 -2.44
N LYS A 122 9.05 15.42 -1.13
CA LYS A 122 9.98 16.41 -0.56
C LYS A 122 9.59 17.87 -0.86
N THR A 123 8.35 18.08 -1.30
CA THR A 123 7.73 19.37 -1.64
C THR A 123 6.32 19.41 -1.05
N THR A 124 5.61 20.50 -1.31
CA THR A 124 4.18 20.60 -0.94
C THR A 124 3.36 19.53 -1.65
N VAL A 125 2.48 18.87 -0.90
CA VAL A 125 1.49 17.95 -1.45
C VAL A 125 0.32 18.78 -1.97
N ASP A 126 0.29 19.01 -3.28
CA ASP A 126 -0.80 19.68 -4.00
C ASP A 126 -1.25 18.83 -5.20
N ARG A 127 -2.36 19.21 -5.83
CA ARG A 127 -2.93 18.49 -6.97
C ARG A 127 -1.92 18.28 -8.08
N ARG A 128 -1.13 19.31 -8.38
CA ARG A 128 -0.11 19.27 -9.43
C ARG A 128 0.94 18.21 -9.13
N THR A 129 1.51 18.24 -7.93
CA THR A 129 2.58 17.33 -7.51
C THR A 129 2.09 15.87 -7.49
N ILE A 130 0.86 15.64 -7.03
CA ILE A 130 0.23 14.31 -7.03
C ILE A 130 0.06 13.77 -8.46
N VAL A 131 -0.37 14.60 -9.40
CA VAL A 131 -0.55 14.20 -10.80
C VAL A 131 0.80 13.96 -11.50
N GLU A 132 1.80 14.80 -11.23
CA GLU A 132 3.15 14.65 -11.79
C GLU A 132 3.86 13.38 -11.28
N ASN A 133 3.55 12.92 -10.06
CA ASN A 133 4.16 11.77 -9.40
C ASN A 133 3.11 10.69 -9.05
N TYR A 134 2.17 10.44 -9.95
CA TYR A 134 1.03 9.56 -9.71
C TYR A 134 1.44 8.10 -9.43
N ASP A 135 2.53 7.66 -10.05
CA ASP A 135 3.14 6.34 -9.84
C ASP A 135 3.56 6.13 -8.38
N LEU A 136 4.23 7.12 -7.78
CA LEU A 136 4.62 7.07 -6.37
C LEU A 136 3.41 7.06 -5.44
N VAL A 137 2.34 7.78 -5.79
CA VAL A 137 1.09 7.79 -5.02
C VAL A 137 0.44 6.40 -5.03
N ALA A 138 0.32 5.78 -6.21
CA ALA A 138 -0.28 4.46 -6.34
C ALA A 138 0.54 3.41 -5.56
N LEU A 139 1.87 3.42 -5.71
CA LEU A 139 2.75 2.50 -4.98
C LEU A 139 2.71 2.71 -3.46
N ALA A 140 2.65 3.96 -2.99
CA ALA A 140 2.54 4.24 -1.57
C ALA A 140 1.22 3.72 -0.99
N ILE A 141 0.11 3.89 -1.71
CA ILE A 141 -1.19 3.38 -1.27
C ILE A 141 -1.21 1.85 -1.26
N ASP A 142 -0.61 1.19 -2.26
CA ASP A 142 -0.51 -0.28 -2.31
C ASP A 142 0.35 -0.86 -1.17
N GLU A 143 1.40 -0.16 -0.73
CA GLU A 143 2.20 -0.58 0.44
C GLU A 143 1.48 -0.36 1.78
N ILE A 144 0.52 0.56 1.84
CA ILE A 144 -0.28 0.84 3.04
C ILE A 144 -1.47 -0.12 3.13
N VAL A 145 -2.17 -0.34 2.00
CA VAL A 145 -3.42 -1.11 1.94
C VAL A 145 -3.46 -2.00 0.72
N ASP A 146 -3.71 -3.29 0.95
CA ASP A 146 -3.91 -4.30 -0.08
C ASP A 146 -5.28 -4.96 0.08
N ASP A 147 -6.11 -4.91 -0.96
CA ASP A 147 -7.49 -5.42 -0.98
C ASP A 147 -8.35 -5.07 0.26
N GLY A 148 -8.14 -3.87 0.80
CA GLY A 148 -8.85 -3.35 1.98
C GLY A 148 -8.26 -3.82 3.33
N VAL A 149 -7.18 -4.59 3.30
CA VAL A 149 -6.38 -5.00 4.47
C VAL A 149 -5.23 -4.03 4.67
N ILE A 150 -5.06 -3.57 5.91
CA ILE A 150 -3.98 -2.64 6.27
C ILE A 150 -2.69 -3.44 6.42
N LEU A 151 -1.67 -3.08 5.66
CA LEU A 151 -0.36 -3.74 5.67
C LEU A 151 0.66 -2.98 6.51
N GLU A 152 0.70 -1.65 6.39
CA GLU A 152 1.72 -0.82 7.02
C GLU A 152 1.15 0.55 7.39
N THR A 153 1.49 1.05 8.58
CA THR A 153 1.07 2.38 9.06
C THR A 153 2.25 3.30 9.37
N ASP A 154 3.49 2.81 9.27
CA ASP A 154 4.68 3.66 9.42
C ASP A 154 5.08 4.26 8.06
N PRO A 155 4.99 5.59 7.89
CA PRO A 155 5.30 6.24 6.61
C PRO A 155 6.77 6.08 6.21
N THR A 156 7.69 5.94 7.17
CA THR A 156 9.11 5.76 6.86
C THR A 156 9.38 4.39 6.22
N ILE A 157 8.66 3.36 6.66
CA ILE A 157 8.74 2.02 6.11
C ILE A 157 8.12 1.99 4.71
N VAL A 158 6.94 2.60 4.54
CA VAL A 158 6.27 2.74 3.23
C VAL A 158 7.21 3.39 2.22
N VAL A 159 7.77 4.56 2.54
CA VAL A 159 8.69 5.30 1.67
C VAL A 159 9.92 4.45 1.32
N GLN A 160 10.47 3.70 2.28
CA GLN A 160 11.61 2.83 2.04
C GLN A 160 11.29 1.71 1.04
N ARG A 161 10.09 1.13 1.10
CA ARG A 161 9.66 0.06 0.17
C ARG A 161 9.37 0.62 -1.22
N VAL A 162 8.67 1.75 -1.31
CA VAL A 162 8.36 2.44 -2.58
C VAL A 162 9.63 2.94 -3.29
N SER A 163 10.60 3.47 -2.54
CA SER A 163 11.81 4.09 -3.14
C SER A 163 12.89 3.09 -3.57
N ARG A 164 12.80 1.84 -3.10
CA ARG A 164 13.76 0.80 -3.47
C ARG A 164 13.21 0.06 -4.67
N ALA A 165 13.91 0.11 -5.79
CA ALA A 165 13.70 -0.86 -6.86
C ALA A 165 13.72 -2.26 -6.22
N PRO A 166 12.86 -3.20 -6.63
CA PRO A 166 12.86 -4.54 -6.08
C PRO A 166 14.28 -5.05 -6.16
N SER A 167 14.94 -5.14 -5.00
CA SER A 167 16.15 -5.92 -4.92
C SER A 167 15.63 -7.31 -5.19
N GLN A 168 15.79 -7.79 -6.43
CA GLN A 168 15.89 -9.22 -6.63
C GLN A 168 16.77 -9.72 -5.49
N ASP A 169 16.37 -10.79 -4.82
CA ASP A 169 17.17 -11.51 -3.83
C ASP A 169 18.46 -12.06 -4.49
N THR A 170 19.29 -11.17 -5.00
CA THR A 170 20.59 -11.37 -5.61
C THR A 170 21.67 -10.73 -4.74
N SER A 171 21.31 -10.01 -3.67
CA SER A 171 22.29 -9.48 -2.70
C SER A 171 23.06 -10.57 -1.95
N ASN A 172 22.57 -11.82 -1.95
CA ASN A 172 23.33 -12.99 -1.49
C ASN A 172 24.05 -13.77 -2.61
N LEU A 173 23.83 -13.46 -3.89
CA LEU A 173 24.54 -14.05 -5.04
C LEU A 173 25.63 -13.14 -5.61
N SER A 174 25.50 -11.81 -5.49
CA SER A 174 26.49 -10.84 -5.99
C SER A 174 27.72 -10.66 -5.10
N ARG A 175 27.79 -11.32 -3.93
CA ARG A 175 29.01 -11.30 -3.07
C ARG A 175 30.06 -12.32 -3.50
N MET A 176 29.77 -13.17 -4.49
CA MET A 176 30.78 -14.00 -5.12
C MET A 176 30.79 -13.69 -6.62
N ASP A 177 31.41 -12.58 -7.00
CA ASP A 177 31.88 -12.41 -8.37
C ASP A 177 32.83 -13.58 -8.69
N PRO A 178 32.43 -14.54 -9.55
CA PRO A 178 33.20 -15.76 -9.82
C PRO A 178 34.46 -15.48 -10.65
N PHE A 179 34.67 -14.22 -11.06
CA PHE A 179 35.82 -13.75 -11.84
C PHE A 179 36.66 -12.69 -11.10
N SER A 180 36.41 -12.43 -9.82
CA SER A 180 37.29 -11.54 -9.05
C SER A 180 38.68 -12.18 -8.87
N GLU A 181 39.74 -11.44 -9.16
CA GLU A 181 41.14 -11.89 -9.00
C GLU A 181 41.43 -12.38 -7.56
N GLN A 182 40.70 -11.86 -6.58
CA GLN A 182 40.77 -12.30 -5.18
C GLN A 182 40.18 -13.70 -4.97
N ALA A 183 39.07 -14.04 -5.62
CA ALA A 183 38.51 -15.39 -5.58
C ALA A 183 39.43 -16.41 -6.28
N VAL A 184 40.02 -16.04 -7.42
CA VAL A 184 40.98 -16.88 -8.14
C VAL A 184 42.24 -17.12 -7.31
N ASN A 185 42.78 -16.08 -6.65
CA ASN A 185 43.95 -16.21 -5.79
C ASN A 185 43.68 -17.09 -4.57
N ASN A 186 42.51 -16.97 -3.94
CA ASN A 186 42.13 -17.82 -2.83
C ASN A 186 41.93 -19.28 -3.27
N LEU A 187 41.32 -19.52 -4.43
CA LEU A 187 41.18 -20.88 -4.99
C LEU A 187 42.55 -21.50 -5.32
N ALA A 188 43.48 -20.72 -5.89
CA ALA A 188 44.83 -21.16 -6.20
C ALA A 188 45.62 -21.52 -4.93
N GLN A 189 45.43 -20.76 -3.84
CA GLN A 189 46.03 -21.10 -2.54
C GLN A 189 45.45 -22.40 -1.96
N ILE A 190 44.14 -22.60 -2.06
CA ILE A 190 43.47 -23.83 -1.61
C ILE A 190 43.96 -25.04 -2.43
N GLY A 191 44.12 -24.88 -3.74
CA GLY A 191 44.67 -25.92 -4.62
C GLY A 191 46.10 -26.30 -4.26
N ARG A 192 46.98 -25.30 -4.00
CA ARG A 192 48.36 -25.54 -3.56
C ARG A 192 48.43 -26.25 -2.20
N ALA A 193 47.60 -25.83 -1.24
CA ALA A 193 47.55 -26.45 0.08
C ALA A 193 47.14 -27.94 0.00
N LYS A 194 46.12 -28.27 -0.79
CA LYS A 194 45.70 -29.67 -1.00
C LYS A 194 46.75 -30.51 -1.71
N LEU A 195 47.48 -29.93 -2.66
CA LEU A 195 48.55 -30.63 -3.37
C LEU A 195 49.76 -30.87 -2.46
N SER A 196 50.09 -29.91 -1.59
CA SER A 196 51.14 -30.10 -0.57
C SER A 196 50.76 -31.12 0.49
N ASP A 197 49.48 -31.18 0.87
CA ASP A 197 48.98 -32.20 1.80
C ASP A 197 48.98 -33.59 1.17
N TRP A 198 48.64 -33.70 -0.12
CA TRP A 198 48.76 -34.97 -0.86
C TRP A 198 50.21 -35.44 -0.98
N LEU A 199 51.15 -34.52 -1.27
CA LEU A 199 52.58 -34.83 -1.30
C LEU A 199 53.15 -35.22 0.07
N ARG A 200 52.60 -34.68 1.17
CA ARG A 200 52.99 -35.04 2.54
C ARG A 200 52.40 -36.36 3.01
N GLN A 201 51.24 -36.77 2.49
CA GLN A 201 50.62 -38.05 2.82
C GLN A 201 51.08 -39.20 1.92
N GLY A 202 51.84 -38.91 0.84
CA GLY A 202 52.32 -39.87 -0.15
C GLY A 202 53.80 -40.30 0.00
N LEU A 203 54.41 -40.14 1.18
CA LEU A 203 55.77 -40.61 1.50
C LEU A 203 55.77 -41.42 2.80
#